data_AF-A0A2T6D5G6-F1
#
_entry.id   AF-A0A2T6D5G6-F1
#
_cell.length_a   1.000
_cell.length_b   1.000
_cell.length_c   1.000
_cell.angle_alpha   90.00
_cell.angle_beta   90.00
_cell.angle_gamma   90.00
#
_symmetry.space_group_name_H-M   'P 1'
#
loop_
_entity.id
_entity.type
_entity.pdbx_description
1 polymer ?
#
loop_
_entity_poly.entity_id
_entity_poly.type
_entity_poly.pdbx_seq_one_letter_code
_entity_poly.pdbx_strand_id
1 'polypeptide(L)'
;MRHGRAFIEFRPDAHRRLGFPWAQLCHYTLEPHRGDDAETPERLTLAFSTADVVLVGARFGKLVELIHEHDLEWVAVVDARHAGLLARAPWVASIAITRLDKSGGAAA
;
A
#
# COMPACT_ATOMS: atom_id res chain seq x y z
N MET A 1 18.28 -5.90 20.03
CA MET A 1 17.80 -4.76 19.22
C MET A 1 17.33 -5.30 17.88
N ARG A 2 16.01 -5.34 17.62
CA ARG A 2 15.53 -5.67 16.27
C ARG A 2 15.80 -4.44 15.40
N HIS A 3 16.66 -4.56 14.39
CA HIS A 3 16.74 -3.57 13.33
C HIS A 3 15.37 -3.53 12.65
N GLY A 4 14.53 -2.56 13.01
CA GLY A 4 13.31 -2.29 12.26
C GLY A 4 13.70 -2.11 10.80
N ARG A 5 12.99 -2.80 9.89
CA ARG A 5 13.18 -2.65 8.45
C ARG A 5 13.12 -1.16 8.13
N ALA A 6 14.18 -0.61 7.54
CA ALA A 6 14.23 0.83 7.32
C ALA A 6 13.22 1.31 6.27
N PHE A 7 12.74 0.40 5.40
CA PHE A 7 11.88 0.69 4.27
C PHE A 7 10.73 -0.31 4.15
N ILE A 8 9.60 0.15 3.59
CA ILE A 8 8.57 -0.68 2.97
C ILE A 8 8.81 -0.68 1.47
N GLU A 9 8.89 -1.86 0.85
CA GLU A 9 9.09 -1.97 -0.59
C GLU A 9 7.79 -2.22 -1.36
N PHE A 10 7.52 -1.43 -2.38
CA PHE A 10 6.37 -1.62 -3.27
C PHE A 10 6.82 -2.08 -4.65
N ARG A 11 6.14 -3.11 -5.16
CA ARG A 11 6.40 -3.73 -6.47
C ARG A 11 5.15 -3.63 -7.35
N PRO A 12 4.98 -2.51 -8.08
CA PRO A 12 3.81 -2.32 -8.94
C PRO A 12 3.80 -3.27 -10.15
N ASP A 13 4.97 -3.77 -10.56
CA ASP A 13 5.15 -4.76 -11.61
C ASP A 13 6.41 -5.61 -11.38
N ALA A 14 6.68 -6.56 -12.28
CA ALA A 14 7.80 -7.50 -12.17
C ALA A 14 9.19 -6.85 -12.26
N HIS A 15 9.28 -5.62 -12.75
CA HIS A 15 10.57 -4.96 -13.05
C HIS A 15 10.87 -3.78 -12.11
N ARG A 16 9.88 -3.29 -11.39
CA ARG A 16 10.00 -2.09 -10.54
C ARG A 16 9.89 -2.43 -9.07
N ARG A 17 10.86 -1.94 -8.30
CA ARG A 17 10.91 -2.00 -6.83
C ARG A 17 11.13 -0.58 -6.31
N LEU A 18 10.26 -0.11 -5.43
CA LEU A 18 10.32 1.24 -4.88
C LEU A 18 10.23 1.17 -3.36
N GLY A 19 11.30 1.55 -2.66
CA GLY A 19 11.35 1.56 -1.21
C GLY A 19 11.01 2.94 -0.63
N PHE A 20 10.15 2.97 0.39
CA PHE A 20 9.87 4.18 1.16
C PHE A 20 10.25 3.98 2.62
N PRO A 21 10.99 4.91 3.25
CA PRO A 21 11.34 4.79 4.65
C PRO A 21 10.11 4.75 5.55
N TRP A 22 10.11 3.85 6.53
CA TRP A 22 9.05 3.78 7.54
C TRP A 22 8.83 5.13 8.25
N ALA A 23 9.92 5.81 8.58
CA ALA A 23 9.90 7.11 9.24
C ALA A 23 9.28 8.24 8.40
N GLN A 24 9.00 8.01 7.11
CA GLN A 24 8.36 8.98 6.23
C GLN A 24 6.87 8.73 6.04
N LEU A 25 6.31 7.63 6.58
CA LEU A 25 4.87 7.41 6.55
C LEU A 25 4.19 8.41 7.48
N CYS A 26 3.45 9.36 6.90
CA CYS A 26 2.80 10.43 7.64
C CYS A 26 1.41 10.00 8.15
N HIS A 27 0.63 9.36 7.28
CA HIS A 27 -0.68 8.81 7.61
C HIS A 27 -1.09 7.74 6.58
N TYR A 28 -2.16 7.01 6.90
CA TYR A 28 -2.83 6.13 5.96
C TYR A 28 -4.33 6.38 5.97
N THR A 29 -5.01 6.02 4.89
CA THR A 29 -6.46 5.98 4.81
C THR A 29 -6.85 4.64 4.21
N LEU A 30 -7.73 3.91 4.90
CA LEU A 30 -8.38 2.71 4.38
C LEU A 30 -9.82 3.08 4.08
N GLU A 31 -10.12 3.28 2.80
CA GLU A 31 -11.48 3.54 2.37
C GLU A 31 -12.25 2.22 2.26
N PRO A 32 -13.38 2.09 2.98
CA PRO A 32 -14.25 0.93 2.84
C PRO A 32 -14.90 0.91 1.47
N HIS A 33 -15.32 -0.28 1.06
CA HIS A 33 -16.09 -0.50 -0.15
C HIS A 33 -17.33 0.41 -0.24
N ARG A 34 -17.61 0.97 -1.43
CA ARG A 34 -18.94 1.52 -1.78
C ARG A 34 -19.81 0.42 -2.41
N GLY A 35 -20.50 -0.36 -1.56
CA GLY A 35 -21.47 -1.40 -1.93
C GLY A 35 -21.56 -2.50 -0.86
N ASP A 36 -22.46 -3.48 -1.05
CA ASP A 36 -22.72 -4.57 -0.09
C ASP A 36 -21.89 -5.85 -0.36
N ASP A 37 -21.11 -5.87 -1.45
CA ASP A 37 -20.45 -7.11 -1.90
C ASP A 37 -19.03 -7.24 -1.33
N ALA A 38 -18.78 -8.34 -0.61
CA ALA A 38 -17.48 -8.66 0.00
C ALA A 38 -16.37 -8.92 -1.04
N GLU A 39 -16.70 -9.00 -2.33
CA GLU A 39 -15.75 -9.17 -3.43
C GLU A 39 -15.23 -7.86 -4.03
N THR A 40 -15.80 -6.72 -3.65
CA THR A 40 -15.41 -5.46 -4.26
C THR A 40 -14.11 -4.93 -3.64
N PRO A 41 -13.15 -4.45 -4.46
CA PRO A 41 -11.85 -4.05 -3.94
C PRO A 41 -11.90 -2.84 -3.00
N GLU A 42 -11.16 -2.96 -1.91
CA GLU A 42 -10.78 -1.90 -0.97
C GLU A 42 -9.70 -1.00 -1.58
N ARG A 43 -9.61 0.23 -1.06
CA ARG A 43 -8.54 1.19 -1.39
C ARG A 43 -7.80 1.56 -0.12
N LEU A 44 -6.48 1.39 -0.14
CA LEU A 44 -5.60 1.82 0.93
C LEU A 44 -4.61 2.84 0.38
N THR A 45 -4.66 4.05 0.89
CA THR A 45 -3.72 5.12 0.58
C THR A 45 -2.70 5.25 1.70
N LEU A 46 -1.42 5.16 1.36
CA LEU A 46 -0.29 5.38 2.27
C LEU A 46 0.39 6.68 1.86
N ALA A 47 0.27 7.71 2.71
CA ALA A 47 0.83 9.01 2.44
C ALA A 47 2.21 9.12 3.08
N PHE A 48 3.25 9.03 2.24
CA PHE A 48 4.63 9.32 2.64
C PHE A 48 4.95 10.79 2.40
N SER A 49 5.94 11.32 3.11
CA SER A 49 6.37 12.72 2.96
C SER A 49 6.81 13.11 1.54
N THR A 50 7.11 12.14 0.67
CA THR A 50 7.54 12.37 -0.72
C THR A 50 6.64 11.74 -1.78
N ALA A 51 5.64 10.95 -1.39
CA ALA A 51 4.78 10.24 -2.34
C ALA A 51 3.52 9.70 -1.69
N ASP A 52 2.45 9.63 -2.46
CA ASP A 52 1.29 8.81 -2.13
C ASP A 52 1.39 7.46 -2.82
N VAL A 53 1.21 6.40 -2.04
CA VAL A 53 1.12 5.02 -2.53
C VAL A 53 -0.31 4.53 -2.37
N VAL A 54 -0.99 4.28 -3.48
CA VAL A 54 -2.37 3.80 -3.49
C VAL A 54 -2.39 2.32 -3.86
N LEU A 55 -2.93 1.50 -2.96
CA LEU A 55 -3.17 0.09 -3.14
C LEU A 55 -4.65 -0.14 -3.43
N VAL A 56 -4.95 -0.99 -4.41
CA VAL A 56 -6.31 -1.48 -4.69
C VAL A 56 -6.29 -2.99 -4.61
N GLY A 57 -7.24 -3.59 -3.88
CA GLY A 57 -7.21 -5.01 -3.58
C GLY A 57 -8.23 -5.40 -2.53
N ALA A 58 -7.94 -6.37 -1.67
CA ALA A 58 -8.88 -6.83 -0.64
C ALA A 58 -8.18 -7.19 0.66
N ARG A 59 -8.92 -7.09 1.77
CA ARG A 59 -8.47 -7.48 3.12
C ARG A 59 -7.28 -6.63 3.61
N PHE A 60 -7.27 -5.34 3.30
CA PHE A 60 -6.23 -4.41 3.70
C PHE A 60 -6.23 -4.09 5.19
N GLY A 61 -7.29 -4.44 5.93
CA GLY A 61 -7.26 -4.42 7.40
C GLY A 61 -6.03 -5.15 7.97
N LYS A 62 -5.69 -6.33 7.42
CA LYS A 62 -4.49 -7.06 7.87
C LYS A 62 -3.18 -6.38 7.44
N LEU A 63 -3.19 -5.67 6.32
CA LEU A 63 -2.03 -4.90 5.86
C LEU A 63 -1.79 -3.68 6.77
N VAL A 64 -2.86 -3.01 7.22
CA VAL A 64 -2.81 -1.94 8.22
C VAL A 64 -2.25 -2.43 9.57
N GLU A 65 -2.66 -3.62 10.04
CA GLU A 65 -2.08 -4.23 11.24
C GLU A 65 -0.56 -4.43 11.11
N LEU A 66 -0.10 -5.02 10.00
CA LEU A 66 1.32 -5.22 9.72
C LEU A 66 2.08 -3.88 9.66
N ILE A 67 1.40 -2.82 9.20
CA ILE A 67 1.98 -1.49 9.18
C ILE A 67 2.17 -0.97 10.61
N HIS A 68 1.16 -1.10 11.46
CA HIS A 68 1.22 -0.69 12.87
C HIS A 68 2.22 -1.48 13.70
N GLU A 69 2.40 -2.75 13.38
CA GLU A 69 3.39 -3.63 14.04
C GLU A 69 4.81 -3.44 13.51
N HIS A 70 5.01 -2.57 12.51
CA HIS A 70 6.27 -2.36 11.80
C HIS A 70 6.83 -3.66 11.20
N ASP A 71 5.93 -4.58 10.80
CA ASP A 71 6.28 -5.90 10.26
C ASP A 71 5.95 -6.03 8.76
N LEU A 72 5.51 -4.96 8.10
CA LEU A 72 5.37 -4.95 6.64
C LEU A 72 6.72 -4.69 5.96
N GLU A 73 7.16 -5.68 5.18
CA GLU A 73 8.46 -5.71 4.50
C GLU A 73 8.35 -5.26 3.04
N TRP A 74 7.40 -5.85 2.32
CA TRP A 74 7.11 -5.51 0.93
C TRP A 74 5.65 -5.79 0.56
N VAL A 75 5.20 -5.14 -0.50
CA VAL A 75 3.87 -5.30 -1.11
C VAL A 75 4.06 -5.45 -2.62
N ALA A 76 3.46 -6.48 -3.23
CA ALA A 76 3.48 -6.65 -4.68
C ALA A 76 2.07 -6.89 -5.22
N VAL A 77 1.87 -6.49 -6.47
CA VAL A 77 0.69 -6.87 -7.22
C VAL A 77 0.67 -8.38 -7.46
N VAL A 78 -0.48 -8.99 -7.23
CA VAL A 78 -0.75 -10.38 -7.56
C VAL A 78 -1.87 -10.42 -8.59
N ASP A 79 -1.65 -11.10 -9.70
CA ASP A 79 -2.66 -11.30 -10.74
C ASP A 79 -3.95 -11.88 -10.15
N ALA A 80 -5.10 -11.34 -10.56
CA ALA A 80 -6.42 -11.76 -10.09
C ALA A 80 -6.67 -13.27 -10.23
N ARG A 81 -6.07 -13.93 -11.23
CA ARG A 81 -6.16 -15.39 -11.40
C ARG A 81 -5.56 -16.18 -10.24
N HIS A 82 -4.65 -15.57 -9.48
CA HIS A 82 -4.04 -16.16 -8.28
C HIS A 82 -4.69 -15.63 -6.98
N ALA A 83 -5.63 -14.68 -7.05
CA ALA A 83 -6.28 -14.11 -5.87
C ALA A 83 -7.01 -15.18 -5.05
N GLY A 84 -7.63 -16.16 -5.71
CA GLY A 84 -8.31 -17.29 -5.06
C GLY A 84 -7.37 -18.21 -4.25
N LEU A 85 -6.07 -18.21 -4.56
CA LEU A 85 -5.06 -19.00 -3.84
C LEU A 85 -4.62 -18.33 -2.53
N LEU A 86 -4.85 -17.02 -2.40
CA LEU A 86 -4.41 -16.24 -1.23
C LEU A 86 -5.29 -16.44 -0.01
N ALA A 87 -6.35 -17.26 -0.08
CA ALA A 87 -7.27 -17.54 1.02
C ALA A 87 -7.67 -16.26 1.78
N ARG A 88 -7.17 -16.10 3.03
CA ARG A 88 -7.44 -14.94 3.90
C ARG A 88 -6.32 -13.89 3.91
N ALA A 89 -5.23 -14.10 3.17
CA ALA A 89 -4.13 -13.14 3.10
C ALA A 89 -4.55 -11.89 2.31
N PRO A 90 -4.00 -10.70 2.62
CA PRO A 90 -4.19 -9.50 1.82
C PRO A 90 -3.87 -9.77 0.36
N TRP A 91 -4.72 -9.26 -0.53
CA TRP A 91 -4.50 -9.32 -1.96
C TRP A 91 -4.41 -7.90 -2.52
N VAL A 92 -3.43 -7.64 -3.38
CA VAL A 92 -3.23 -6.34 -4.04
C VAL A 92 -3.32 -6.55 -5.54
N ALA A 93 -4.32 -5.94 -6.17
CA ALA A 93 -4.58 -6.00 -7.59
C ALA A 93 -3.80 -4.92 -8.36
N SER A 94 -3.56 -3.76 -7.74
CA SER A 94 -2.75 -2.71 -8.33
C SER A 94 -2.08 -1.84 -7.27
N ILE A 95 -0.95 -1.25 -7.67
CA ILE A 95 -0.19 -0.27 -6.89
C ILE A 95 0.05 0.93 -7.78
N ALA A 96 -0.45 2.09 -7.39
CA ALA A 96 -0.15 3.37 -8.01
C ALA A 96 0.72 4.21 -7.06
N ILE A 97 1.74 4.87 -7.62
CA ILE A 97 2.68 5.68 -6.84
C ILE A 97 2.77 7.06 -7.49
N THR A 98 2.31 8.07 -6.77
CA THR A 98 2.35 9.47 -7.19
C THR A 98 3.39 10.19 -6.34
N ARG A 99 4.48 10.64 -6.96
CA ARG A 99 5.48 11.43 -6.25
C ARG A 99 4.93 12.82 -5.98
N LEU A 100 5.08 13.28 -4.75
CA LEU A 100 4.82 14.65 -4.36
C LEU A 100 6.02 15.47 -4.83
N ASP A 101 5.85 16.24 -5.89
CA ASP A 101 6.83 17.21 -6.32
C ASP A 101 6.95 18.31 -5.27
N LYS A 102 8.15 18.92 -5.14
CA LYS A 102 8.36 20.06 -4.24
C LYS A 102 7.64 21.34 -4.70
N SER A 103 6.86 21.28 -5.77
CA SER A 103 6.16 22.40 -6.41
C SER A 103 4.67 22.52 -6.02
N GLY A 104 4.30 22.14 -4.78
CA GLY A 104 2.97 22.38 -4.23
C GLY A 104 2.79 23.69 -3.46
N GLY A 105 3.77 24.61 -3.52
CA GLY A 105 3.77 25.88 -2.80
C GLY A 105 3.93 27.07 -3.72
N ALA A 106 3.01 27.27 -4.68
CA ALA A 106 2.62 28.57 -5.25
C ALA A 106 1.67 28.35 -6.43
N ALA A 107 0.41 28.76 -6.26
CA ALA A 107 -0.46 29.42 -7.26
C ALA A 107 -1.95 29.15 -6.97
N ALA A 108 -2.55 30.00 -6.14
CA ALA A 108 -3.80 30.74 -6.38
C ALA A 108 -4.27 31.38 -5.07
#